data_AF-A0A3B9MQS1-F1
#
_entry.id   AF-A0A3B9MQS1-F1
#
_cell.length_a   1.000
_cell.length_b   1.000
_cell.length_c   1.000
_cell.angle_alpha   90.00
_cell.angle_beta   90.00
_cell.angle_gamma   90.00
#
_symmetry.space_group_name_H-M   'P 1'
#
loop_
_entity.id
_entity.type
_entity.pdbx_description
1 polymer ?
#
loop_
_entity_poly.entity_id
_entity_poly.type
_entity_poly.pdbx_seq_one_letter_code
_entity_poly.pdbx_strand_id
1 'polypeptide(L)'
;MYCPQCGTESSSGLQYCRSCGANLKVIGKAVSLSEAIARSDRGPLPKIKEMMKNLKVEQVTEDISHALDQMNKEIVRSSDDPTPHEPWWLEGRKKKTAEQRREKHLVTGTISLFSGIGLATFLYYLTGALVLRLPPDFVARVPFEIEPVVRILWLLGLMPALAGVGHIIAGLLIRPDPPRQIEASKPALELSESEPIVRTAPASVTERTTNILERKLSEGRES
;
A
#
# COMPACT_ATOMS: atom_id res chain seq x y z
N MET A 1 -0.41 -31.32 28.50
CA MET A 1 -1.26 -30.32 27.79
C MET A 1 -1.80 -30.93 26.51
N TYR A 2 -3.07 -30.70 26.16
CA TYR A 2 -3.71 -31.36 25.01
C TYR A 2 -3.51 -30.55 23.72
N CYS A 3 -3.25 -31.23 22.60
CA CYS A 3 -3.21 -30.59 21.30
C CYS A 3 -4.63 -30.24 20.83
N PRO A 4 -4.96 -28.98 20.52
CA PRO A 4 -6.32 -28.62 20.12
C PRO A 4 -6.69 -29.10 18.71
N GLN A 5 -5.73 -29.58 17.92
CA GLN A 5 -5.97 -30.04 16.56
C GLN A 5 -6.35 -31.53 16.51
N CYS A 6 -5.81 -32.36 17.41
CA CYS A 6 -6.05 -33.81 17.43
C CYS A 6 -6.43 -34.38 18.80
N GLY A 7 -6.50 -33.57 19.85
CA GLY A 7 -6.88 -33.97 21.21
C GLY A 7 -5.85 -34.81 21.95
N THR A 8 -4.71 -35.16 21.35
CA THR A 8 -3.70 -36.02 21.98
C THR A 8 -2.95 -35.29 23.08
N GLU A 9 -2.66 -35.98 24.18
CA GLU A 9 -1.85 -35.44 25.26
C GLU A 9 -0.40 -35.24 24.82
N SER A 10 0.13 -34.05 25.08
CA SER A 10 1.50 -33.65 24.78
C SER A 10 2.20 -33.14 26.04
N SER A 11 3.46 -33.54 26.21
CA SER A 11 4.29 -33.09 27.33
C SER A 11 4.66 -31.62 27.16
N SER A 12 4.84 -30.90 28.27
CA SER A 12 4.88 -29.44 28.28
C SER A 12 6.16 -28.80 27.68
N GLY A 13 7.09 -29.61 27.15
CA GLY A 13 8.35 -29.15 26.55
C GLY A 13 8.45 -29.31 25.03
N LEU A 14 7.47 -29.92 24.37
CA LEU A 14 7.53 -30.22 22.94
C LEU A 14 7.04 -29.03 22.09
N GLN A 15 7.80 -28.69 21.03
CA GLN A 15 7.46 -27.61 20.10
C GLN A 15 6.35 -28.02 19.11
N TYR A 16 6.21 -29.32 18.84
CA TYR A 16 5.27 -29.87 17.88
C TYR A 16 4.54 -31.08 18.47
N CYS A 17 3.27 -31.26 18.10
CA CYS A 17 2.53 -32.46 18.46
C CYS A 17 3.08 -33.67 17.70
N ARG A 18 3.34 -34.78 18.41
CA ARG A 18 3.83 -36.03 17.79
C ARG A 18 2.77 -36.76 16.96
N SER A 19 1.50 -36.50 17.20
CA SER A 19 0.41 -37.19 16.49
C SER A 19 0.03 -36.48 15.19
N CYS A 20 -0.13 -35.15 15.20
CA CYS A 20 -0.59 -34.38 14.03
C CYS A 20 0.43 -33.39 13.46
N GLY A 21 1.59 -33.19 14.11
CA GLY A 21 2.62 -32.25 13.66
C GLY A 21 2.33 -30.77 13.96
N ALA A 22 1.20 -30.43 14.59
CA ALA A 22 0.85 -29.04 14.88
C ALA A 22 1.86 -28.35 15.83
N ASN A 23 2.22 -27.10 15.55
CA ASN A 23 3.16 -26.32 16.35
C ASN A 23 2.50 -25.81 17.64
N LEU A 24 2.84 -26.43 18.77
CA LEU A 24 2.25 -26.15 20.08
C LEU A 24 2.71 -24.80 20.66
N LYS A 25 3.83 -24.23 20.17
CA LYS A 25 4.37 -22.95 20.67
C LYS A 25 3.51 -21.76 20.25
N VAL A 26 3.01 -21.78 19.01
CA VAL A 26 2.16 -20.71 18.47
C VAL A 26 0.75 -20.84 19.03
N ILE A 27 0.25 -22.06 19.04
CA ILE A 27 -1.12 -22.35 19.48
C ILE A 27 -1.28 -22.13 20.99
N GLY A 28 -0.28 -22.48 21.81
CA GLY A 28 -0.32 -22.24 23.26
C GLY A 28 -0.46 -20.76 23.62
N LYS A 29 0.13 -19.85 22.82
CA LYS A 29 -0.01 -18.40 23.02
C LYS A 29 -1.38 -17.86 22.58
N ALA A 30 -1.92 -18.42 21.50
CA ALA A 30 -3.26 -18.06 21.05
C ALA A 30 -4.31 -18.51 22.07
N VAL A 31 -4.23 -19.76 22.53
CA VAL A 31 -5.15 -20.32 23.53
C VAL A 31 -5.05 -19.58 24.87
N SER A 32 -3.84 -19.18 25.31
CA SER A 32 -3.71 -18.39 26.54
C SER A 32 -4.29 -16.98 26.42
N LEU A 33 -4.22 -16.35 25.23
CA LEU A 33 -4.90 -15.08 24.95
C LEU A 33 -6.41 -15.25 24.90
N SER A 34 -6.91 -16.28 24.20
CA SER A 34 -8.33 -16.60 24.14
C SER A 34 -8.91 -16.88 25.54
N GLU A 35 -8.15 -17.57 26.39
CA GLU A 35 -8.55 -17.90 27.74
C GLU A 35 -8.51 -16.68 28.68
N ALA A 36 -7.58 -15.74 28.47
CA ALA A 36 -7.57 -14.45 29.14
C ALA A 36 -8.77 -13.57 28.73
N ILE A 37 -9.16 -13.62 27.46
CA ILE A 37 -10.33 -12.88 26.93
C ILE A 37 -11.63 -13.50 27.44
N ALA A 38 -11.75 -14.83 27.43
CA ALA A 38 -12.91 -15.56 27.93
C ALA A 38 -13.12 -15.40 29.45
N ARG A 39 -12.05 -15.17 30.23
CA ARG A 39 -12.17 -14.81 31.65
C ARG A 39 -12.44 -13.33 31.90
N SER A 40 -12.38 -12.49 30.86
CA SER A 40 -12.68 -11.06 30.95
C SER A 40 -14.16 -10.75 30.61
N ASP A 41 -15.08 -11.59 31.09
CA ASP A 41 -16.55 -11.39 31.09
C ASP A 41 -17.02 -10.10 31.84
N ARG A 42 -16.10 -9.21 32.22
CA ARG A 42 -16.39 -7.82 32.57
C ARG A 42 -15.83 -6.93 31.46
N GLY A 43 -16.48 -6.99 30.30
CA GLY A 43 -16.08 -6.25 29.11
C GLY A 43 -15.96 -4.74 29.36
N PRO A 44 -15.03 -4.06 28.69
CA PRO A 44 -14.99 -2.62 28.70
C PRO A 44 -16.11 -2.07 27.81
N LEU A 45 -16.98 -1.28 28.44
CA LEU A 45 -17.77 -0.15 27.90
C LEU A 45 -19.29 -0.33 27.78
N PRO A 46 -20.02 -0.13 28.90
CA PRO A 46 -21.41 0.33 28.87
C PRO A 46 -21.61 1.67 28.11
N LYS A 47 -20.55 2.49 27.97
CA LYS A 47 -20.60 3.79 27.28
C LYS A 47 -20.74 3.71 25.75
N ILE A 48 -20.23 2.66 25.09
CA ILE A 48 -20.37 2.53 23.63
C ILE A 48 -21.83 2.19 23.29
N LYS A 49 -22.48 1.37 24.13
CA LYS A 49 -23.89 0.97 23.97
C LYS A 49 -24.86 2.16 24.08
N GLU A 50 -24.51 3.21 24.82
CA GLU A 50 -25.32 4.43 24.90
C GLU A 50 -25.10 5.37 23.70
N MET A 51 -23.87 5.47 23.18
CA MET A 51 -23.60 6.30 22.00
C MET A 51 -24.20 5.73 20.72
N MET A 52 -24.37 4.41 20.64
CA MET A 52 -24.91 3.74 19.45
C MET A 52 -26.45 3.79 19.37
N LYS A 53 -27.14 4.08 20.49
CA LYS A 53 -28.62 4.15 20.54
C LYS A 53 -29.23 5.45 20.00
N ASN A 54 -28.44 6.53 19.88
CA ASN A 54 -28.94 7.83 19.44
C ASN A 54 -28.78 8.08 17.93
N LEU A 55 -28.11 7.18 17.21
CA LEU A 55 -28.14 7.15 15.75
C LEU A 55 -29.33 6.29 15.33
N LYS A 56 -30.20 6.81 14.45
CA LYS A 56 -31.26 6.03 13.80
C LYS A 56 -30.63 4.92 12.94
N VAL A 57 -30.40 3.77 13.57
CA VAL A 57 -29.75 2.55 13.08
C VAL A 57 -30.75 1.63 12.33
N GLU A 58 -31.86 2.14 11.80
CA GLU A 58 -32.76 1.31 10.98
C GLU A 58 -32.60 1.50 9.47
N GLN A 59 -32.15 2.66 8.99
CA GLN A 59 -32.03 2.89 7.55
C GLN A 59 -30.58 2.78 7.04
N VAL A 60 -29.59 3.05 7.89
CA VAL A 60 -28.17 3.05 7.49
C VAL A 60 -27.53 1.66 7.64
N THR A 61 -28.19 0.73 8.35
CA THR A 61 -27.63 -0.59 8.66
C THR A 61 -27.75 -1.56 7.50
N GLU A 62 -28.79 -1.42 6.67
CA GLU A 62 -28.98 -2.26 5.48
C GLU A 62 -27.94 -1.90 4.40
N ASP A 63 -27.74 -0.62 4.13
CA ASP A 63 -26.71 -0.15 3.18
C ASP A 63 -25.29 -0.48 3.66
N ILE A 64 -25.02 -0.34 4.97
CA ILE A 64 -23.73 -0.74 5.54
C ILE A 64 -23.56 -2.25 5.48
N SER A 65 -24.59 -3.05 5.75
CA SER A 65 -24.49 -4.51 5.68
C SER A 65 -24.14 -4.99 4.27
N HIS A 66 -24.74 -4.37 3.24
CA HIS A 66 -24.51 -4.72 1.85
C HIS A 66 -23.10 -4.29 1.38
N ALA A 67 -22.61 -3.14 1.85
CA ALA A 67 -21.25 -2.68 1.60
C ALA A 67 -20.20 -3.53 2.34
N LEU A 68 -20.48 -3.92 3.58
CA LEU A 68 -19.60 -4.79 4.37
C LEU A 68 -19.51 -6.19 3.76
N ASP A 69 -20.61 -6.74 3.27
CA ASP A 69 -20.61 -8.05 2.61
C ASP A 69 -19.87 -8.01 1.27
N GLN A 70 -19.99 -6.90 0.52
CA GLN A 70 -19.20 -6.70 -0.69
C GLN A 70 -17.70 -6.62 -0.38
N MET A 71 -17.33 -5.88 0.67
CA MET A 71 -15.93 -5.78 1.11
C MET A 71 -15.41 -7.11 1.67
N ASN A 72 -16.23 -7.85 2.42
CA ASN A 72 -15.88 -9.17 2.94
C ASN A 72 -15.67 -10.18 1.81
N LYS A 73 -16.50 -10.10 0.75
CA LYS A 73 -16.34 -10.92 -0.46
C LYS A 73 -15.09 -10.57 -1.25
N GLU A 74 -14.69 -9.30 -1.28
CA GLU A 74 -13.41 -8.87 -1.85
C GLU A 74 -12.21 -9.30 -0.98
N ILE A 75 -12.33 -9.22 0.35
CA ILE A 75 -11.30 -9.71 1.28
C ILE A 75 -11.11 -11.20 1.11
N VAL A 76 -12.17 -12.00 1.12
CA VAL A 76 -12.09 -13.46 0.92
C VAL A 76 -11.45 -13.80 -0.42
N ARG A 77 -11.73 -13.04 -1.49
CA ARG A 77 -11.05 -13.18 -2.79
C ARG A 77 -9.58 -12.76 -2.78
N SER A 78 -9.20 -11.84 -1.89
CA SER A 78 -7.83 -11.35 -1.71
C SER A 78 -7.02 -12.18 -0.70
N SER A 79 -7.65 -13.12 0.01
CA SER A 79 -7.08 -13.83 1.16
C SER A 79 -6.31 -15.10 0.81
N ASP A 80 -6.06 -15.38 -0.47
CA ASP A 80 -5.29 -16.56 -0.92
C ASP A 80 -3.77 -16.39 -0.79
N ASP A 81 -3.29 -15.44 0.02
CA ASP A 81 -1.88 -15.42 0.45
C ASP A 81 -1.75 -15.02 1.93
N PRO A 82 -1.64 -15.99 2.86
CA PRO A 82 -1.36 -15.72 4.26
C PRO A 82 0.13 -15.44 4.42
N THR A 83 0.59 -14.26 4.02
CA THR A 83 1.97 -13.84 4.35
C THR A 83 2.06 -13.44 5.83
N PRO A 84 3.03 -13.98 6.58
CA PRO A 84 3.22 -13.66 7.98
C PRO A 84 3.69 -12.21 8.10
N HIS A 85 3.17 -11.50 9.11
CA HIS A 85 3.48 -10.13 9.45
C HIS A 85 5.01 -9.94 9.63
N GLU A 86 5.71 -9.52 8.57
CA GLU A 86 7.10 -9.14 8.63
C GLU A 86 7.23 -7.76 9.32
N PRO A 87 8.34 -7.53 10.03
CA PRO A 87 8.56 -6.26 10.71
C PRO A 87 8.92 -5.14 9.70
N TRP A 88 8.34 -3.96 9.92
CA TRP A 88 8.32 -2.78 9.04
C TRP A 88 9.67 -2.26 8.51
N TRP A 89 10.81 -2.71 9.06
CA TRP A 89 12.16 -2.37 8.59
C TRP A 89 12.72 -3.31 7.51
N LEU A 90 12.11 -4.49 7.29
CA LEU A 90 12.55 -5.48 6.29
C LEU A 90 11.77 -5.38 4.96
N GLU A 91 10.63 -4.70 4.93
CA GLU A 91 9.80 -4.48 3.73
C GLU A 91 10.42 -3.58 2.65
N GLY A 92 11.57 -2.96 2.95
CA GLY A 92 12.18 -1.88 2.15
C GLY A 92 12.69 -2.27 0.76
N ARG A 93 12.53 -3.52 0.33
CA ARG A 93 13.02 -4.03 -0.95
C ARG A 93 11.94 -4.62 -1.86
N LYS A 94 10.66 -4.28 -1.68
CA LYS A 94 9.74 -4.33 -2.82
C LYS A 94 10.38 -3.45 -3.90
N LYS A 95 10.74 -4.05 -5.03
CA LYS A 95 11.45 -3.41 -6.15
C LYS A 95 10.56 -2.29 -6.68
N LYS A 96 10.59 -1.13 -6.03
CA LYS A 96 9.88 0.08 -6.47
C LYS A 96 10.42 0.35 -7.86
N THR A 97 9.52 0.39 -8.83
CA THR A 97 9.85 0.75 -10.20
C THR A 97 10.57 2.09 -10.18
N ALA A 98 11.53 2.28 -11.08
CA ALA A 98 12.28 3.55 -11.18
C ALA A 98 11.32 4.75 -11.32
N GLU A 99 10.14 4.52 -11.92
CA GLU A 99 9.04 5.48 -12.04
C GLU A 99 8.45 5.90 -10.69
N GLN A 100 8.06 4.95 -9.81
CA GLN A 100 7.54 5.28 -8.47
C GLN A 100 8.54 6.07 -7.63
N ARG A 101 9.85 5.84 -7.81
CA ARG A 101 10.89 6.61 -7.12
C ARG A 101 10.92 8.07 -7.61
N ARG A 102 10.75 8.33 -8.91
CA ARG A 102 10.65 9.69 -9.45
C ARG A 102 9.44 10.44 -8.91
N GLU A 103 8.27 9.81 -8.98
CA GLU A 103 7.02 10.41 -8.54
C GLU A 103 7.13 10.84 -7.08
N LYS A 104 7.69 9.98 -6.22
CA LYS A 104 7.90 10.33 -4.82
C LYS A 104 8.82 11.55 -4.66
N HIS A 105 9.92 11.63 -5.40
CA HIS A 105 10.83 12.78 -5.33
C HIS A 105 10.20 14.06 -5.87
N LEU A 106 9.44 13.99 -6.96
CA LEU A 106 8.72 15.12 -7.53
C LEU A 106 7.64 15.62 -6.58
N VAL A 107 6.75 14.75 -6.10
CA VAL A 107 5.67 15.12 -5.17
C VAL A 107 6.22 15.71 -3.88
N THR A 108 7.25 15.08 -3.29
CA THR A 108 7.89 15.59 -2.07
C THR A 108 8.54 16.95 -2.31
N GLY A 109 9.22 17.11 -3.46
CA GLY A 109 9.84 18.37 -3.86
C GLY A 109 8.82 19.48 -4.11
N THR A 110 7.69 19.18 -4.76
CA THR A 110 6.61 20.13 -5.02
C THR A 110 5.95 20.58 -3.71
N ILE A 111 5.60 19.66 -2.81
CA ILE A 111 4.97 19.99 -1.52
C ILE A 111 5.90 20.87 -0.68
N SER A 112 7.18 20.54 -0.59
CA SER A 112 8.15 21.33 0.18
C SER A 112 8.42 22.70 -0.44
N LEU A 113 8.42 22.83 -1.77
CA LEU A 113 8.56 24.10 -2.46
C LEU A 113 7.37 25.03 -2.17
N PHE A 114 6.14 24.54 -2.34
CA PHE A 114 4.94 25.34 -2.05
C PHE A 114 4.83 25.68 -0.56
N SER A 115 5.18 24.74 0.33
CA SER A 115 5.22 25.00 1.77
C SER A 115 6.26 26.06 2.13
N GLY A 116 7.43 26.05 1.48
CA GLY A 116 8.49 27.03 1.73
C GLY A 116 8.11 28.43 1.27
N ILE A 117 7.60 28.56 0.04
CA ILE A 117 7.12 29.85 -0.49
C ILE A 117 5.97 30.39 0.37
N GLY A 118 4.98 29.54 0.70
CA GLY A 118 3.86 29.92 1.56
C GLY A 118 4.32 30.40 2.94
N LEU A 119 5.26 29.68 3.57
CA LEU A 119 5.83 30.07 4.86
C LEU A 119 6.61 31.40 4.75
N ALA A 120 7.41 31.59 3.71
CA ALA A 120 8.17 32.82 3.50
C ALA A 120 7.24 34.03 3.29
N THR A 121 6.21 33.89 2.47
CA THR A 121 5.19 34.94 2.26
C THR A 121 4.41 35.22 3.55
N PHE A 122 4.02 34.19 4.29
CA PHE A 122 3.34 34.33 5.57
C PHE A 122 4.21 35.08 6.60
N LEU A 123 5.48 34.70 6.76
CA LEU A 123 6.41 35.36 7.68
C LEU A 123 6.68 36.82 7.28
N TYR A 124 6.71 37.12 5.98
CA TYR A 124 6.84 38.49 5.48
C TYR A 124 5.66 39.38 5.91
N TYR A 125 4.42 38.92 5.70
CA TYR A 125 3.24 39.67 6.14
C TYR A 125 3.11 39.71 7.67
N LEU A 126 3.45 38.62 8.36
CA LEU A 126 3.42 38.54 9.82
C LEU A 126 4.38 39.55 10.45
N THR A 127 5.60 39.65 9.93
CA THR A 127 6.58 40.64 10.41
C THR A 127 6.13 42.07 10.12
N GLY A 128 5.61 42.35 8.93
CA GLY A 128 5.03 43.65 8.62
C GLY A 128 3.89 44.03 9.58
N ALA A 129 2.98 43.08 9.86
CA ALA A 129 1.89 43.29 10.79
C ALA A 129 2.36 43.47 12.24
N LEU A 130 3.40 42.73 12.67
CA LEU A 130 4.00 42.89 14.00
C LEU A 130 4.63 44.26 14.15
N VAL A 131 5.45 44.69 13.19
CA VAL A 131 6.15 46.00 13.24
C VAL A 131 5.16 47.15 13.36
N LEU A 132 4.00 47.06 12.70
CA LEU A 132 2.94 48.08 12.80
C LEU A 132 2.17 48.06 14.13
N ARG A 133 2.26 46.99 14.91
CA ARG A 133 1.49 46.82 16.17
C ARG A 133 2.35 46.84 17.43
N LEU A 134 3.68 46.89 17.33
CA LEU A 134 4.55 46.95 18.50
C LEU A 134 4.52 48.35 19.15
N PRO A 135 4.20 48.45 20.46
CA PRO A 135 4.32 49.70 21.21
C PRO A 135 5.79 50.19 21.23
N PRO A 136 6.04 51.51 21.12
CA PRO A 136 7.39 52.07 21.07
C PRO A 136 8.22 51.77 22.33
N ASP A 137 7.56 51.55 23.48
CA ASP A 137 8.21 51.23 24.74
C ASP A 137 8.95 49.88 24.72
N PHE A 138 8.47 48.91 23.92
CA PHE A 138 9.14 47.62 23.75
C PHE A 138 10.38 47.71 22.86
N VAL A 139 10.36 48.60 21.85
CA VAL A 139 11.48 48.81 20.94
C VAL A 139 12.67 49.41 21.68
N ALA A 140 12.44 50.30 22.64
CA ALA A 140 13.49 50.92 23.45
C ALA A 140 14.22 49.96 24.40
N ARG A 141 13.58 48.85 24.80
CA ARG A 141 14.13 47.89 25.76
C ARG A 141 14.93 46.76 25.08
N VAL A 142 14.84 46.67 23.76
CA VAL A 142 15.41 45.61 22.95
C VAL A 142 16.69 46.12 22.27
N PRO A 143 17.87 45.57 22.58
CA PRO A 143 19.15 46.07 22.04
C PRO A 143 19.48 45.55 20.63
N PHE A 144 18.54 44.90 19.93
CA PHE A 144 18.78 44.31 18.61
C PHE A 144 18.13 45.13 17.48
N GLU A 145 18.89 45.32 16.41
CA GLU A 145 18.41 45.93 15.17
C GLU A 145 17.32 45.03 14.56
N ILE A 146 16.18 45.63 14.17
CA ILE A 146 15.02 44.88 13.64
C ILE A 146 15.35 44.27 12.27
N GLU A 147 16.21 44.93 11.51
CA GLU A 147 16.58 44.53 10.15
C GLU A 147 17.23 43.14 10.06
N PRO A 148 18.26 42.78 10.85
CA PRO A 148 18.81 41.43 10.85
C PRO A 148 17.80 40.36 11.29
N VAL A 149 16.88 40.68 12.21
CA VAL A 149 15.84 39.72 12.65
C VAL A 149 14.90 39.39 11.50
N VAL A 150 14.45 40.40 10.74
CA VAL A 150 13.61 40.20 9.56
C VAL A 150 14.33 39.36 8.50
N ARG A 151 15.63 39.62 8.26
CA ARG A 151 16.44 38.83 7.32
C ARG A 151 16.56 37.36 7.74
N ILE A 152 16.82 37.09 9.03
CA ILE A 152 16.90 35.73 9.57
C ILE A 152 15.56 35.00 9.43
N LEU A 153 14.46 35.68 9.75
CA LEU A 153 13.13 35.08 9.63
C LEU A 153 12.76 34.77 8.18
N TRP A 154 13.18 35.62 7.23
CA TRP A 154 12.99 35.38 5.81
C TRP A 154 13.81 34.19 5.31
N LEU A 155 15.06 34.04 5.78
CA LEU A 155 15.91 32.87 5.49
C LEU A 155 15.30 31.56 6.02
N LEU A 156 14.59 31.60 7.14
CA LEU A 156 13.85 30.47 7.71
C LEU A 156 12.76 29.95 6.77
N GLY A 157 12.08 30.85 6.05
CA GLY A 157 11.12 30.49 5.00
C GLY A 157 11.77 30.04 3.69
N LEU A 158 12.96 30.57 3.37
CA LEU A 158 13.70 30.24 2.15
C LEU A 158 14.30 28.83 2.18
N MET A 159 14.74 28.37 3.37
CA MET A 159 15.37 27.05 3.56
C MET A 159 14.52 25.88 3.02
N PRO A 160 13.23 25.72 3.38
CA PRO A 160 12.36 24.68 2.83
C PRO A 160 12.15 24.80 1.32
N ALA A 161 12.09 26.03 0.78
CA ALA A 161 11.92 26.24 -0.65
C ALA A 161 13.14 25.73 -1.44
N LEU A 162 14.35 26.04 -0.98
CA LEU A 162 15.59 25.55 -1.58
C LEU A 162 15.72 24.02 -1.47
N ALA A 163 15.33 23.44 -0.34
CA ALA A 163 15.30 21.99 -0.16
C ALA A 163 14.32 21.31 -1.15
N GLY A 164 13.15 21.91 -1.37
CA GLY A 164 12.18 21.42 -2.35
C GLY A 164 12.68 21.46 -3.78
N VAL A 165 13.35 22.55 -4.19
CA VAL A 165 14.01 22.65 -5.50
C VAL A 165 15.06 21.54 -5.67
N GLY A 166 15.86 21.26 -4.64
CA GLY A 166 16.83 20.17 -4.66
C GLY A 166 16.18 18.80 -4.93
N HIS A 167 15.05 18.51 -4.30
CA HIS A 167 14.31 17.26 -4.52
C HIS A 167 13.71 17.15 -5.93
N ILE A 168 13.22 18.27 -6.50
CA ILE A 168 12.70 18.30 -7.88
C ILE A 168 13.84 18.02 -8.87
N ILE A 169 14.98 18.70 -8.72
CA ILE A 169 16.15 18.49 -9.59
C ILE A 169 16.64 17.05 -9.49
N ALA A 170 16.72 16.48 -8.27
CA ALA A 170 17.07 15.08 -8.08
C ALA A 170 16.09 14.12 -8.77
N GLY A 171 14.78 14.40 -8.71
CA GLY A 171 13.76 13.62 -9.42
C GLY A 171 13.89 13.68 -10.94
N LEU A 172 14.24 14.86 -11.49
CA LEU A 172 14.43 15.08 -12.93
C LEU A 172 15.73 14.46 -13.46
N LEU A 173 16.80 14.39 -12.65
CA LEU A 173 18.08 13.83 -13.07
C LEU A 173 18.10 12.31 -13.22
N ILE A 174 17.19 11.60 -12.55
CA ILE A 174 17.06 10.16 -12.77
C ILE A 174 16.64 10.01 -14.25
N ARG A 175 17.30 9.16 -15.05
CA ARG A 175 16.87 8.83 -16.43
C ARG A 175 15.89 7.67 -16.45
N PRO A 176 14.76 7.76 -17.16
CA PRO A 176 13.79 6.67 -17.16
C PRO A 176 14.50 5.51 -17.85
N ASP A 177 14.68 4.40 -17.14
CA ASP A 177 15.16 3.19 -17.80
C ASP A 177 14.16 2.91 -18.92
N PRO A 178 14.61 2.74 -20.17
CA PRO A 178 13.72 2.39 -21.25
C PRO A 178 12.96 1.15 -20.79
N PRO A 179 11.62 1.11 -20.97
CA PRO A 179 10.84 -0.04 -20.53
C PRO A 179 11.54 -1.25 -21.11
N ARG A 180 12.08 -2.11 -20.24
CA ARG A 180 12.56 -3.42 -20.65
C ARG A 180 11.34 -4.02 -21.31
N GLN A 181 11.33 -4.01 -22.65
CA GLN A 181 10.41 -4.80 -23.43
C GLN A 181 10.57 -6.16 -22.80
N ILE A 182 9.51 -6.61 -22.14
CA ILE A 182 9.37 -7.98 -21.72
C ILE A 182 9.58 -8.70 -23.05
N GLU A 183 10.79 -9.24 -23.25
CA GLU A 183 11.08 -10.17 -24.31
C GLU A 183 10.04 -11.24 -24.12
N ALA A 184 8.98 -11.11 -24.92
CA ALA A 184 7.95 -12.10 -25.10
C ALA A 184 8.75 -13.37 -25.28
N SER A 185 8.66 -14.21 -24.26
CA SER A 185 9.49 -15.39 -24.09
C SER A 185 9.39 -16.16 -25.39
N LYS A 186 10.41 -16.06 -26.24
CA LYS A 186 10.60 -17.02 -27.31
C LYS A 186 10.70 -18.34 -26.56
N PRO A 187 9.75 -19.27 -26.71
CA PRO A 187 9.90 -20.55 -26.06
C PRO A 187 11.18 -21.16 -26.61
N ALA A 188 12.13 -21.41 -25.70
CA ALA A 188 13.31 -22.18 -25.98
C ALA A 188 12.85 -23.58 -26.41
N LEU A 189 12.78 -23.78 -27.72
CA LEU A 189 12.69 -25.09 -28.34
C LEU A 189 13.92 -25.24 -29.24
N GLU A 190 15.10 -25.22 -28.61
CA GLU A 190 16.28 -25.86 -29.17
C GLU A 190 16.29 -27.30 -28.68
N LEU A 191 15.61 -28.16 -29.44
CA LEU A 191 15.94 -29.57 -29.51
C LEU A 191 16.45 -29.82 -30.93
N SER A 192 17.63 -30.43 -31.00
CA SER A 192 18.21 -31.21 -32.10
C SER A 192 17.27 -31.48 -33.27
N GLU A 193 17.68 -31.13 -34.50
CA GLU A 193 18.09 -32.12 -35.51
C GLU A 193 18.23 -31.43 -36.87
N SER A 194 19.29 -31.80 -37.58
CA SER A 194 19.57 -31.51 -38.98
C SER A 194 18.51 -32.05 -39.95
N GLU A 195 17.93 -31.20 -40.82
CA GLU A 195 17.60 -31.53 -42.23
C GLU A 195 17.10 -30.28 -43.02
N PRO A 196 17.40 -30.14 -44.33
CA PRO A 196 16.85 -29.07 -45.16
C PRO A 196 15.59 -29.55 -45.87
N ILE A 197 14.41 -29.18 -45.37
CA ILE A 197 13.14 -29.45 -46.05
C ILE A 197 12.38 -28.15 -46.33
N VAL A 198 12.21 -27.93 -47.62
CA VAL A 198 11.29 -27.01 -48.32
C VAL A 198 9.93 -26.92 -47.63
N ARG A 199 9.29 -25.72 -47.68
CA ARG A 199 7.85 -25.38 -47.46
C ARG A 199 7.61 -24.46 -46.27
N THR A 200 6.62 -23.57 -46.21
CA THR A 200 5.59 -23.01 -47.10
C THR A 200 5.05 -21.80 -46.31
N ALA A 201 4.50 -20.79 -46.99
CA ALA A 201 3.90 -19.62 -46.35
C ALA A 201 2.91 -19.99 -45.21
N PRO A 202 2.90 -19.25 -44.09
CA PRO A 202 2.00 -19.53 -42.97
C PRO A 202 0.54 -19.25 -43.34
N ALA A 203 -0.31 -20.26 -43.15
CA ALA A 203 -1.74 -20.17 -43.34
C ALA A 203 -2.37 -19.13 -42.39
N SER A 204 -3.22 -18.27 -42.96
CA SER A 204 -3.96 -17.25 -42.21
C SER A 204 -4.98 -17.88 -41.27
N VAL A 205 -5.08 -17.30 -40.08
CA VAL A 205 -5.93 -17.75 -38.94
C VAL A 205 -7.44 -17.70 -39.23
N THR A 206 -7.87 -17.26 -40.42
CA THR A 206 -9.27 -17.21 -40.84
C THR A 206 -9.88 -18.56 -41.27
N GLU A 207 -9.11 -19.63 -41.44
CA GLU A 207 -9.65 -20.91 -41.94
C GLU A 207 -10.14 -21.88 -40.85
N ARG A 208 -9.88 -21.63 -39.56
CA ARG A 208 -10.23 -22.58 -38.49
C ARG A 208 -11.66 -22.50 -37.95
N THR A 209 -12.46 -21.51 -38.33
CA THR A 209 -13.84 -21.35 -37.81
C THR A 209 -14.94 -21.77 -38.77
N THR A 210 -14.66 -22.03 -40.05
CA THR A 210 -15.68 -22.46 -41.02
C THR A 210 -15.92 -23.97 -41.05
N ASN A 211 -14.94 -24.79 -40.66
CA ASN A 211 -15.06 -26.26 -40.70
C ASN A 211 -16.00 -26.86 -39.64
N ILE A 212 -16.44 -26.08 -38.64
CA ILE A 212 -17.37 -26.56 -37.59
C ILE A 212 -18.83 -26.50 -38.05
N LEU A 213 -19.17 -25.63 -39.01
CA LEU A 213 -20.54 -25.51 -39.54
C LEU A 213 -20.86 -26.55 -40.62
N GLU A 214 -19.88 -26.93 -41.43
CA GLU A 214 -20.09 -27.87 -42.55
C GLU A 214 -20.38 -29.30 -42.06
N ARG A 215 -19.71 -29.75 -40.99
CA ARG A 215 -19.96 -31.06 -40.37
C ARG A 215 -21.38 -31.20 -39.81
N LYS A 216 -21.97 -30.10 -39.34
CA LYS A 216 -23.33 -30.12 -38.73
C LYS A 216 -24.44 -30.13 -39.78
N LEU A 217 -24.16 -29.72 -41.02
CA LEU A 217 -25.11 -29.76 -42.13
C LEU A 217 -25.13 -31.12 -42.83
N SER A 218 -24.04 -31.88 -42.80
CA SER A 218 -24.00 -33.24 -43.39
C SER A 218 -24.71 -34.30 -42.54
N GLU A 219 -24.74 -34.16 -41.21
CA GLU A 219 -25.41 -35.13 -40.32
C GLU A 219 -26.95 -35.00 -40.28
N GLY A 220 -27.52 -33.96 -40.88
CA GLY A 220 -28.96 -33.72 -40.89
C GLY A 220 -29.73 -34.21 -42.13
N ARG A 221 -29.07 -34.93 -43.06
CA ARG A 221 -29.68 -35.33 -44.34
C ARG A 221 -29.92 -36.84 -44.50
N GLU A 222 -29.59 -37.65 -43.50
CA GLU A 222 -29.82 -39.11 -43.48
C GLU A 222 -30.88 -39.54 -42.45
N SER A 223 -31.97 -38.79 -42.33
CA SER A 223 -33.12 -39.17 -41.49
C SER A 223 -34.44 -38.92 -42.22
#